data_AF-A0AAW6ARZ3-F1
#
_entry.id   AF-A0AAW6ARZ3-F1
#
_cell.length_a   1.000
_cell.length_b   1.000
_cell.length_c   1.000
_cell.angle_alpha   90.00
_cell.angle_beta   90.00
_cell.angle_gamma   90.00
#
_symmetry.space_group_name_H-M   'P 1'
#
loop_
_entity.id
_entity.type
_entity.pdbx_description
1 polymer ?
#
loop_
_entity_poly.entity_id
_entity_poly.type
_entity_poly.pdbx_seq_one_letter_code
_entity_poly.pdbx_strand_id
1 'polypeptide(L)'
;MTAKDRIEGLKEKLNLMKGNRNILSKVQVFKFRPFSRKQKQVLTWWLPNSPVKDYDGIIADGAIRSGKTVCMSLSFVFWAMDRFSGQNFAMCGKTIGSFRRNVLFWLKLMLRSRRYHVQDHRADNMVEISRGPTTNHFYIFGGKDERSQDLIQGITLAGVFFDEVALMPESFVNQATGRCSVDGSKFWFNCNPDGPYHWFKLNWLDKAKEKRLLILHFTMEDNLSLSERIKERYRSMYTGVFFKRYILGLWAMAEGIIYDMFDPARNTVDTEALEAAYQEKTDGDFWTDERYVSCDYGTQNPTAFLLWNKGADKKWYCRREYYYSGRDKGRQKTDKEFSDDLTAWLDGATIKSVILDPAAASFKAQLEKDGYKVKKAKNDVLDGIRFVATLLLQGSIFIDSSCVNLIKEFASYIWDAKAGERGEDKPVKEHDHALDALRYFCMTVIKMRVGMRIMR
;
A
#
# COMPACT_ATOMS: atom_id res chain seq x y z
N MET A 1 44.50 24.74 -39.83
CA MET A 1 44.60 24.07 -38.51
C MET A 1 45.90 23.32 -38.46
N THR A 2 46.81 23.75 -37.59
CA THR A 2 48.11 23.10 -37.37
C THR A 2 47.93 21.79 -36.61
N ALA A 3 48.92 20.90 -36.66
CA ALA A 3 48.88 19.63 -35.90
C ALA A 3 48.73 19.87 -34.38
N LYS A 4 49.22 21.02 -33.90
CA LYS A 4 49.12 21.46 -32.50
C LYS A 4 47.65 21.74 -32.12
N ASP A 5 46.92 22.46 -32.98
CA ASP A 5 45.50 22.78 -32.77
C ASP A 5 44.61 21.52 -32.71
N ARG A 6 44.95 20.49 -33.51
CA ARG A 6 44.23 19.20 -33.50
C ARG A 6 44.47 18.41 -32.21
N ILE A 7 45.69 18.42 -31.69
CA ILE A 7 46.04 17.75 -30.42
C ILE A 7 45.38 18.45 -29.24
N GLU A 8 45.31 19.77 -29.27
CA GLU A 8 44.68 20.59 -28.23
C GLU A 8 43.16 20.35 -28.19
N GLY A 9 42.50 20.35 -29.36
CA GLY A 9 41.08 19.99 -29.46
C GLY A 9 40.75 18.55 -29.04
N LEU A 10 41.68 17.60 -29.24
CA LEU A 10 41.54 16.23 -28.73
C LEU A 10 41.68 16.15 -27.21
N LYS A 11 42.61 16.92 -26.62
CA LYS A 11 42.77 17.01 -25.17
C LYS A 11 41.57 17.66 -24.49
N GLU A 12 40.99 18.70 -25.09
CA GLU A 12 39.75 19.31 -24.61
C GLU A 12 38.57 18.34 -24.67
N LYS A 13 38.39 17.62 -25.80
CA LYS A 13 37.35 16.57 -25.90
C LYS A 13 37.55 15.46 -24.86
N LEU A 14 38.79 15.03 -24.64
CA LEU A 14 39.11 14.02 -23.63
C LEU A 14 38.81 14.53 -22.21
N ASN A 15 39.10 15.80 -21.92
CA ASN A 15 38.81 16.43 -20.63
C ASN A 15 37.31 16.67 -20.42
N LEU A 16 36.55 17.04 -21.46
CA LEU A 16 35.09 17.10 -21.45
C LEU A 16 34.47 15.71 -21.21
N MET A 17 35.02 14.66 -21.83
CA MET A 17 34.60 13.27 -21.58
C MET A 17 34.95 12.80 -20.16
N LYS A 18 36.10 13.21 -19.61
CA LYS A 18 36.49 12.92 -18.21
C LYS A 18 35.67 13.72 -17.20
N GLY A 19 35.33 14.98 -17.49
CA GLY A 19 34.42 15.81 -16.69
C GLY A 19 33.00 15.24 -16.67
N ASN A 20 32.50 14.77 -17.82
CA ASN A 20 31.22 14.08 -17.93
C ASN A 20 31.22 12.67 -17.30
N ARG A 21 32.38 12.02 -17.14
CA ARG A 21 32.50 10.79 -16.33
C ARG A 21 32.25 11.03 -14.84
N ASN A 22 32.49 12.23 -14.31
CA ASN A 22 32.10 12.57 -12.94
C ASN A 22 30.61 12.94 -12.81
N ILE A 23 29.88 13.01 -13.93
CA ILE A 23 28.42 12.99 -14.02
C ILE A 23 27.95 11.56 -14.36
N LEU A 24 28.74 10.53 -14.03
CA LEU A 24 28.19 9.21 -13.81
C LEU A 24 27.24 9.33 -12.63
N SER A 25 25.93 9.35 -12.94
CA SER A 25 24.83 9.06 -12.03
C SER A 25 25.34 8.22 -10.87
N LYS A 26 25.14 8.64 -9.61
CA LYS A 26 25.39 7.78 -8.45
C LYS A 26 24.71 6.44 -8.74
N VAL A 27 25.46 5.44 -9.23
CA VAL A 27 24.90 4.14 -9.60
C VAL A 27 24.48 3.58 -8.27
N GLN A 28 23.17 3.53 -8.04
CA GLN A 28 22.64 3.07 -6.78
C GLN A 28 22.98 1.58 -6.65
N VAL A 29 24.04 1.26 -5.92
CA VAL A 29 24.46 -0.11 -5.68
C VAL A 29 23.63 -0.68 -4.54
N PHE A 30 22.97 -1.82 -4.79
CA PHE A 30 22.29 -2.55 -3.74
C PHE A 30 23.31 -3.21 -2.81
N LYS A 31 23.24 -2.91 -1.51
CA LYS A 31 24.08 -3.55 -0.49
C LYS A 31 23.28 -4.63 0.23
N PHE A 32 23.64 -5.89 0.01
CA PHE A 32 23.06 -7.00 0.75
C PHE A 32 23.44 -6.92 2.23
N ARG A 33 22.47 -7.20 3.10
CA ARG A 33 22.71 -7.58 4.49
C ARG A 33 22.73 -9.13 4.58
N PRO A 34 23.30 -9.71 5.64
CA PRO A 34 23.28 -11.15 5.84
C PRO A 34 21.84 -11.69 5.76
N PHE A 35 21.66 -12.77 5.00
CA PHE A 35 20.38 -13.47 4.94
C PHE A 35 20.18 -14.32 6.18
N SER A 36 18.97 -14.28 6.76
CA SER A 36 18.55 -15.20 7.82
C SER A 36 18.43 -16.63 7.32
N ARG A 37 18.24 -17.59 8.23
CA ARG A 37 18.03 -19.00 7.88
C ARG A 37 16.83 -19.18 6.94
N LYS A 38 15.68 -18.54 7.22
CA LYS A 38 14.49 -18.64 6.35
C LYS A 38 14.72 -18.01 4.98
N GLN A 39 15.39 -16.86 4.92
CA GLN A 39 15.75 -16.25 3.63
C GLN A 39 16.67 -17.16 2.81
N LYS A 40 17.62 -17.85 3.46
CA LYS A 40 18.46 -18.85 2.80
C LYS A 40 17.66 -20.07 2.32
N GLN A 41 16.67 -20.54 3.09
CA GLN A 41 15.77 -21.61 2.64
C GLN A 41 15.03 -21.22 1.36
N VAL A 42 14.48 -20.00 1.30
CA VAL A 42 13.87 -19.46 0.06
C VAL A 42 14.86 -19.43 -1.10
N LEU A 43 16.11 -19.03 -0.86
CA LEU A 43 17.14 -18.93 -1.91
C LEU A 43 17.63 -20.28 -2.45
N THR A 44 17.41 -21.39 -1.71
CA THR A 44 18.11 -22.66 -1.97
C THR A 44 17.20 -23.87 -2.10
N TRP A 45 15.90 -23.76 -1.81
CA TRP A 45 14.99 -24.91 -1.80
C TRP A 45 14.91 -25.68 -3.13
N TRP A 46 15.18 -25.02 -4.26
CA TRP A 46 15.12 -25.55 -5.62
C TRP A 46 16.47 -26.11 -6.14
N LEU A 47 17.56 -25.98 -5.37
CA LEU A 47 18.87 -26.48 -5.76
C LEU A 47 18.91 -28.02 -5.82
N PRO A 48 19.77 -28.63 -6.65
CA PRO A 48 19.83 -30.09 -6.82
C PRO A 48 20.03 -30.90 -5.53
N ASN A 49 20.69 -30.32 -4.52
CA ASN A 49 21.01 -30.95 -3.25
C ASN A 49 19.99 -30.64 -2.14
N SER A 50 18.93 -29.88 -2.45
CA SER A 50 17.87 -29.58 -1.50
C SER A 50 16.93 -30.79 -1.36
N PRO A 51 16.54 -31.19 -0.13
CA PRO A 51 15.61 -32.29 0.09
C PRO A 51 14.17 -31.97 -0.35
N VAL A 52 13.88 -30.72 -0.66
CA VAL A 52 12.55 -30.23 -1.08
C VAL A 52 12.53 -29.70 -2.51
N LYS A 53 13.55 -30.01 -3.32
CA LYS A 53 13.69 -29.51 -4.70
C LYS A 53 12.55 -29.95 -5.64
N ASP A 54 11.94 -31.09 -5.32
CA ASP A 54 10.88 -31.72 -6.11
C ASP A 54 9.48 -31.22 -5.73
N TYR A 55 9.38 -30.21 -4.86
CA TYR A 55 8.13 -29.49 -4.62
C TYR A 55 7.75 -28.66 -5.85
N ASP A 56 6.45 -28.48 -6.06
CA ASP A 56 5.91 -27.78 -7.24
C ASP A 56 5.90 -26.26 -7.04
N GLY A 57 6.11 -25.80 -5.81
CA GLY A 57 6.18 -24.39 -5.51
C GLY A 57 6.47 -24.09 -4.04
N ILE A 58 6.49 -22.80 -3.73
CA ILE A 58 6.76 -22.27 -2.40
C ILE A 58 5.77 -21.14 -2.07
N ILE A 59 5.28 -21.14 -0.84
CA ILE A 59 4.49 -20.07 -0.23
C ILE A 59 5.31 -19.46 0.91
N ALA A 60 5.58 -18.16 0.81
CA ALA A 60 6.15 -17.36 1.89
C ALA A 60 5.09 -16.39 2.42
N ASP A 61 4.49 -16.70 3.56
CA ASP A 61 3.48 -15.85 4.20
C ASP A 61 4.03 -15.18 5.47
N GLY A 62 3.19 -14.39 6.12
CA GLY A 62 3.46 -13.85 7.46
C GLY A 62 3.77 -12.36 7.48
N ALA A 63 4.55 -11.93 8.46
CA ALA A 63 4.66 -10.54 8.87
C ALA A 63 5.16 -9.60 7.77
N ILE A 64 4.82 -8.35 7.98
CA ILE A 64 5.33 -7.16 7.33
C ILE A 64 6.83 -7.01 7.60
N ARG A 65 7.59 -6.41 6.66
CA ARG A 65 9.03 -6.10 6.84
C ARG A 65 9.91 -7.29 7.22
N SER A 66 9.49 -8.50 6.95
CA SER A 66 10.23 -9.74 7.23
C SER A 66 11.31 -10.11 6.20
N GLY A 67 11.42 -9.32 5.12
CA GLY A 67 12.43 -9.54 4.07
C GLY A 67 12.09 -10.64 3.07
N LYS A 68 10.89 -11.24 3.14
CA LYS A 68 10.37 -12.28 2.23
C LYS A 68 10.40 -11.88 0.74
N THR A 69 9.89 -10.71 0.38
CA THR A 69 9.83 -10.23 -1.02
C THR A 69 11.21 -10.14 -1.68
N VAL A 70 12.21 -9.66 -0.93
CA VAL A 70 13.56 -9.46 -1.44
C VAL A 70 14.23 -10.79 -1.75
N CYS A 71 14.21 -11.76 -0.82
CA CYS A 71 14.84 -13.05 -1.07
C CYS A 71 14.07 -13.88 -2.11
N MET A 72 12.73 -13.79 -2.11
CA MET A 72 11.89 -14.59 -3.00
C MET A 72 11.96 -14.12 -4.46
N SER A 73 11.87 -12.81 -4.72
CA SER A 73 12.03 -12.29 -6.09
C SER A 73 13.40 -12.58 -6.67
N LEU A 74 14.45 -12.49 -5.85
CA LEU A 74 15.81 -12.84 -6.27
C LEU A 74 15.96 -14.33 -6.56
N SER A 75 15.44 -15.18 -5.67
CA SER A 75 15.48 -16.63 -5.85
C SER A 75 14.72 -17.10 -7.07
N PHE A 76 13.56 -16.50 -7.36
CA PHE A 76 12.78 -16.82 -8.54
C PHE A 76 13.58 -16.60 -9.83
N VAL A 77 14.26 -15.45 -9.96
CA VAL A 77 15.13 -15.19 -11.12
C VAL A 77 16.34 -16.12 -11.13
N PHE A 78 16.96 -16.40 -9.98
CA PHE A 78 18.09 -17.34 -9.93
C PHE A 78 17.70 -18.74 -10.40
N TRP A 79 16.58 -19.25 -9.90
CA TRP A 79 16.03 -20.53 -10.32
C TRP A 79 15.71 -20.54 -11.83
N ALA A 80 14.99 -19.53 -12.32
CA ALA A 80 14.63 -19.42 -13.73
C ALA A 80 15.87 -19.41 -14.65
N MET A 81 16.89 -18.63 -14.29
CA MET A 81 18.12 -18.49 -15.06
C MET A 81 19.10 -19.67 -14.92
N ASP A 82 18.92 -20.54 -13.92
CA ASP A 82 19.68 -21.78 -13.74
C ASP A 82 19.06 -22.95 -14.51
N ARG A 83 17.73 -23.00 -14.58
CA ARG A 83 16.98 -24.15 -15.12
C ARG A 83 16.52 -24.00 -16.56
N PHE A 84 16.38 -22.77 -17.05
CA PHE A 84 15.75 -22.51 -18.33
C PHE A 84 16.54 -21.50 -19.17
N SER A 85 16.40 -21.59 -20.49
CA SER A 85 16.86 -20.57 -21.44
C SER A 85 15.81 -20.41 -22.54
N GLY A 86 15.59 -19.19 -23.00
CA GLY A 86 14.59 -18.81 -24.00
C GLY A 86 13.14 -18.90 -23.54
N GLN A 87 12.89 -19.00 -22.23
CA GLN A 87 11.55 -19.22 -21.67
C GLN A 87 10.88 -17.95 -21.16
N ASN A 88 9.56 -18.03 -21.00
CA ASN A 88 8.72 -16.97 -20.47
C ASN A 88 8.32 -17.24 -19.02
N PHE A 89 8.38 -16.22 -18.18
CA PHE A 89 7.98 -16.25 -16.78
C PHE A 89 7.01 -15.10 -16.50
N ALA A 90 6.14 -15.29 -15.52
CA ALA A 90 5.23 -14.24 -15.05
C ALA A 90 5.63 -13.73 -13.66
N MET A 91 5.55 -12.42 -13.48
CA MET A 91 5.72 -11.73 -12.20
C MET A 91 4.50 -10.84 -11.95
N CYS A 92 3.69 -11.22 -10.98
CA CYS A 92 2.37 -10.66 -10.73
C CYS A 92 2.38 -9.84 -9.44
N GLY A 93 1.67 -8.72 -9.45
CA GLY A 93 1.33 -7.93 -8.25
C GLY A 93 -0.11 -7.41 -8.34
N LYS A 94 -0.64 -6.78 -7.28
CA LYS A 94 -1.97 -6.13 -7.31
C LYS A 94 -2.12 -5.15 -8.48
N THR A 95 -1.06 -4.40 -8.80
CA THR A 95 -0.98 -3.56 -9.99
C THR A 95 0.44 -3.58 -10.56
N ILE A 96 0.60 -3.36 -11.87
CA ILE A 96 1.93 -3.22 -12.50
C ILE A 96 2.72 -2.09 -11.82
N GLY A 97 2.06 -0.97 -11.52
CA GLY A 97 2.71 0.19 -10.89
C GLY A 97 3.20 -0.07 -9.46
N SER A 98 2.45 -0.82 -8.64
CA SER A 98 2.93 -1.24 -7.30
C SER A 98 4.08 -2.23 -7.41
N PHE A 99 3.93 -3.26 -8.25
CA PHE A 99 4.95 -4.29 -8.48
C PHE A 99 6.28 -3.69 -8.93
N ARG A 100 6.24 -2.79 -9.93
CA ARG A 100 7.45 -2.14 -10.46
C ARG A 100 8.21 -1.35 -9.39
N ARG A 101 7.49 -0.71 -8.46
CA ARG A 101 8.08 0.10 -7.38
C ARG A 101 8.58 -0.73 -6.20
N ASN A 102 7.82 -1.75 -5.81
CA ASN A 102 8.06 -2.50 -4.57
C ASN A 102 9.00 -3.69 -4.77
N VAL A 103 8.96 -4.32 -5.96
CA VAL A 103 9.74 -5.52 -6.28
C VAL A 103 10.77 -5.21 -7.34
N LEU A 104 10.33 -4.88 -8.56
CA LEU A 104 11.20 -4.89 -9.73
C LEU A 104 12.34 -3.87 -9.62
N PHE A 105 12.06 -2.66 -9.11
CA PHE A 105 13.08 -1.64 -8.93
C PHE A 105 14.29 -2.19 -8.16
N TRP A 106 14.05 -2.82 -7.01
CA TRP A 106 15.11 -3.38 -6.18
C TRP A 106 15.73 -4.63 -6.80
N LEU A 107 14.90 -5.49 -7.41
CA LEU A 107 15.37 -6.70 -8.11
C LEU A 107 16.38 -6.38 -9.21
N LYS A 108 16.11 -5.37 -10.05
CA LYS A 108 17.04 -4.94 -11.11
C LYS A 108 18.39 -4.50 -10.53
N LEU A 109 18.40 -3.76 -9.41
CA LEU A 109 19.64 -3.36 -8.76
C LEU A 109 20.40 -4.57 -8.19
N MET A 110 19.70 -5.51 -7.55
CA MET A 110 20.27 -6.74 -7.04
C MET A 110 20.92 -7.59 -8.15
N LEU A 111 20.22 -7.78 -9.26
CA LEU A 111 20.68 -8.58 -10.39
C LEU A 111 21.90 -7.95 -11.08
N ARG A 112 21.87 -6.64 -11.32
CA ARG A 112 23.02 -5.90 -11.89
C ARG A 112 24.26 -6.01 -11.00
N SER A 113 24.09 -5.96 -9.67
CA SER A 113 25.21 -6.16 -8.73
C SER A 113 25.84 -7.56 -8.80
N ARG A 114 25.11 -8.54 -9.37
CA ARG A 114 25.54 -9.92 -9.60
C ARG A 114 25.87 -10.22 -11.06
N ARG A 115 26.11 -9.18 -11.87
CA ARG A 115 26.53 -9.26 -13.28
C ARG A 115 25.48 -9.89 -14.21
N TYR A 116 24.20 -9.82 -13.87
CA TYR A 116 23.13 -10.04 -14.83
C TYR A 116 22.94 -8.78 -15.70
N HIS A 117 22.72 -8.98 -16.99
CA HIS A 117 22.20 -7.94 -17.86
C HIS A 117 20.67 -7.90 -17.70
N VAL A 118 20.10 -6.69 -17.62
CA VAL A 118 18.66 -6.51 -17.36
C VAL A 118 18.13 -5.35 -18.20
N GLN A 119 17.33 -5.70 -19.21
CA GLN A 119 16.67 -4.79 -20.13
C GLN A 119 15.17 -4.72 -19.79
N ASP A 120 14.65 -3.51 -19.57
CA ASP A 120 13.28 -3.27 -19.11
C ASP A 120 12.44 -2.72 -20.27
N HIS A 121 11.66 -3.58 -20.91
CA HIS A 121 10.75 -3.27 -22.00
C HIS A 121 9.44 -2.74 -21.42
N ARG A 122 9.45 -1.43 -21.08
CA ARG A 122 8.35 -0.82 -20.33
C ARG A 122 7.02 -0.81 -21.08
N ALA A 123 7.03 -0.62 -22.39
CA ALA A 123 5.82 -0.62 -23.21
C ALA A 123 5.13 -1.99 -23.17
N ASP A 124 5.93 -3.06 -23.21
CA ASP A 124 5.46 -4.45 -23.26
C ASP A 124 5.24 -5.05 -21.86
N ASN A 125 5.50 -4.28 -20.81
CA ASN A 125 5.52 -4.76 -19.43
C ASN A 125 6.38 -6.02 -19.23
N MET A 126 7.52 -6.11 -19.90
CA MET A 126 8.39 -7.28 -19.87
C MET A 126 9.83 -6.88 -19.49
N VAL A 127 10.55 -7.78 -18.83
CA VAL A 127 11.96 -7.61 -18.50
C VAL A 127 12.74 -8.79 -19.05
N GLU A 128 13.69 -8.50 -19.93
CA GLU A 128 14.65 -9.49 -20.43
C GLU A 128 15.84 -9.53 -19.47
N ILE A 129 16.17 -10.74 -19.01
CA ILE A 129 17.28 -10.98 -18.10
C ILE A 129 18.21 -12.00 -18.74
N SER A 130 19.50 -11.65 -18.85
CA SER A 130 20.51 -12.52 -19.43
C SER A 130 21.79 -12.59 -18.59
N ARG A 131 22.45 -13.74 -18.67
CA ARG A 131 23.76 -13.98 -18.05
C ARG A 131 24.49 -15.12 -18.77
N GLY A 132 25.62 -14.81 -19.39
CA GLY A 132 26.33 -15.77 -20.23
C GLY A 132 25.45 -16.16 -21.43
N PRO A 133 25.29 -17.46 -21.75
CA PRO A 133 24.46 -17.91 -22.86
C PRO A 133 22.96 -17.96 -22.54
N THR A 134 22.57 -17.74 -21.28
CA THR A 134 21.17 -17.88 -20.85
C THR A 134 20.45 -16.55 -20.91
N THR A 135 19.28 -16.53 -21.53
CA THR A 135 18.36 -15.38 -21.59
C THR A 135 16.94 -15.86 -21.35
N ASN A 136 16.15 -15.18 -20.51
CA ASN A 136 14.72 -15.45 -20.31
C ASN A 136 13.92 -14.15 -20.22
N HIS A 137 12.61 -14.23 -20.45
CA HIS A 137 11.69 -13.10 -20.49
C HIS A 137 10.72 -13.14 -19.30
N PHE A 138 10.64 -12.04 -18.54
CA PHE A 138 9.82 -11.93 -17.33
C PHE A 138 8.72 -10.89 -17.55
N TYR A 139 7.51 -11.35 -17.84
CA TYR A 139 6.32 -10.52 -18.06
C TYR A 139 5.71 -10.08 -16.72
N ILE A 140 5.30 -8.83 -16.65
CA ILE A 140 4.76 -8.20 -15.44
C ILE A 140 3.27 -8.01 -15.60
N PHE A 141 2.51 -8.65 -14.71
CA PHE A 141 1.05 -8.58 -14.71
C PHE A 141 0.53 -7.87 -13.46
N GLY A 142 -0.59 -7.18 -13.62
CA GLY A 142 -1.36 -6.60 -12.52
C GLY A 142 -2.67 -7.35 -12.35
N GLY A 143 -2.87 -8.07 -11.25
CA GLY A 143 -4.14 -8.76 -10.94
C GLY A 143 -5.04 -7.87 -10.10
N LYS A 144 -5.56 -6.78 -10.67
CA LYS A 144 -6.37 -5.80 -9.91
C LYS A 144 -7.84 -6.20 -9.82
N ASP A 145 -8.37 -6.77 -10.89
CA ASP A 145 -9.77 -7.12 -11.07
C ASP A 145 -9.90 -8.28 -12.08
N GLU A 146 -11.10 -8.86 -12.20
CA GLU A 146 -11.38 -9.98 -13.11
C GLU A 146 -11.00 -9.67 -14.57
N ARG A 147 -11.05 -8.41 -15.01
CA ARG A 147 -10.68 -7.99 -16.37
C ARG A 147 -9.18 -8.12 -16.65
N SER A 148 -8.37 -8.25 -15.60
CA SER A 148 -6.93 -8.48 -15.72
C SER A 148 -6.59 -9.88 -16.24
N GLN A 149 -7.57 -10.78 -16.29
CA GLN A 149 -7.42 -12.15 -16.82
C GLN A 149 -7.06 -12.19 -18.30
N ASP A 150 -7.68 -11.34 -19.11
CA ASP A 150 -7.50 -11.36 -20.57
C ASP A 150 -6.03 -11.17 -20.98
N LEU A 151 -5.24 -10.51 -20.14
CA LEU A 151 -3.82 -10.25 -20.37
C LEU A 151 -2.93 -11.48 -20.22
N ILE A 152 -3.32 -12.48 -19.41
CA ILE A 152 -2.55 -13.71 -19.21
C ILE A 152 -3.11 -14.89 -20.03
N GLN A 153 -4.17 -14.64 -20.80
CA GLN A 153 -4.72 -15.65 -21.71
C GLN A 153 -3.77 -15.87 -22.89
N GLY A 154 -3.39 -17.12 -23.14
CA GLY A 154 -2.60 -17.52 -24.30
C GLY A 154 -1.07 -17.55 -24.13
N ILE A 155 -0.52 -17.05 -23.03
CA ILE A 155 0.92 -17.18 -22.75
C ILE A 155 1.25 -18.57 -22.19
N THR A 156 2.36 -19.15 -22.63
CA THR A 156 2.96 -20.36 -22.04
C THR A 156 4.08 -19.94 -21.10
N LEU A 157 4.04 -20.41 -19.85
CA LEU A 157 4.97 -20.02 -18.79
C LEU A 157 5.80 -21.22 -18.29
N ALA A 158 7.08 -20.96 -18.00
CA ALA A 158 7.96 -21.86 -17.27
C ALA A 158 7.98 -21.59 -15.76
N GLY A 159 7.22 -20.61 -15.28
CA GLY A 159 7.02 -20.35 -13.87
C GLY A 159 6.33 -19.02 -13.61
N VAL A 160 5.76 -18.89 -12.41
CA VAL A 160 5.04 -17.67 -12.01
C VAL A 160 5.38 -17.29 -10.58
N PHE A 161 5.54 -15.98 -10.36
CA PHE A 161 5.74 -15.36 -9.06
C PHE A 161 4.62 -14.37 -8.77
N PHE A 162 3.95 -14.52 -7.63
CA PHE A 162 2.93 -13.59 -7.14
C PHE A 162 3.41 -12.86 -5.87
N ASP A 163 3.52 -11.55 -5.95
CA ASP A 163 3.77 -10.68 -4.79
C ASP A 163 2.45 -10.11 -4.25
N GLU A 164 2.23 -10.24 -2.94
CA GLU A 164 0.98 -9.85 -2.27
C GLU A 164 -0.24 -10.62 -2.82
N VAL A 165 -0.09 -11.95 -3.02
CA VAL A 165 -1.10 -12.78 -3.70
C VAL A 165 -2.49 -12.75 -3.05
N ALA A 166 -2.57 -12.54 -1.73
CA ALA A 166 -3.85 -12.43 -1.03
C ALA A 166 -4.69 -11.23 -1.51
N LEU A 167 -4.09 -10.23 -2.16
CA LEU A 167 -4.78 -9.05 -2.68
C LEU A 167 -5.24 -9.21 -4.14
N MET A 168 -4.99 -10.36 -4.75
CA MET A 168 -5.36 -10.65 -6.14
C MET A 168 -6.64 -11.48 -6.19
N PRO A 169 -7.45 -11.35 -7.25
CA PRO A 169 -8.57 -12.25 -7.49
C PRO A 169 -8.11 -13.71 -7.62
N GLU A 170 -8.83 -14.63 -6.99
CA GLU A 170 -8.56 -16.08 -7.06
C GLU A 170 -8.51 -16.57 -8.51
N SER A 171 -9.47 -16.11 -9.31
CA SER A 171 -9.61 -16.41 -10.73
C SER A 171 -8.36 -16.08 -11.55
N PHE A 172 -7.75 -14.92 -11.31
CA PHE A 172 -6.50 -14.51 -11.94
C PHE A 172 -5.35 -15.45 -11.57
N VAL A 173 -5.23 -15.82 -10.29
CA VAL A 173 -4.17 -16.71 -9.81
C VAL A 173 -4.33 -18.12 -10.38
N ASN A 174 -5.58 -18.63 -10.43
CA ASN A 174 -5.89 -19.93 -11.03
C ASN A 174 -5.57 -19.94 -12.53
N GLN A 175 -5.92 -18.87 -13.26
CA GLN A 175 -5.59 -18.78 -14.68
C GLN A 175 -4.09 -18.70 -14.93
N ALA A 176 -3.37 -17.87 -14.17
CA ALA A 176 -1.93 -17.70 -14.28
C ALA A 176 -1.15 -18.98 -13.95
N THR A 177 -1.54 -19.71 -12.91
CA THR A 177 -0.95 -21.02 -12.58
C THR A 177 -1.28 -22.06 -13.65
N GLY A 178 -2.48 -22.04 -14.24
CA GLY A 178 -2.85 -22.87 -15.38
C GLY A 178 -2.07 -22.60 -16.67
N ARG A 179 -1.32 -21.50 -16.77
CA ARG A 179 -0.40 -21.21 -17.90
C ARG A 179 1.00 -21.79 -17.71
N CYS A 180 1.32 -22.33 -16.53
CA CYS A 180 2.62 -22.94 -16.26
C CYS A 180 2.65 -24.39 -16.79
N SER A 181 2.81 -24.54 -18.10
CA SER A 181 2.77 -25.84 -18.79
C SER A 181 4.14 -26.38 -19.21
N VAL A 182 5.21 -25.57 -19.11
CA VAL A 182 6.56 -26.04 -19.41
C VAL A 182 7.01 -27.00 -18.31
N ASP A 183 7.65 -28.10 -18.71
CA ASP A 183 8.17 -29.10 -17.78
C ASP A 183 9.15 -28.48 -16.77
N GLY A 184 9.05 -28.92 -15.51
CA GLY A 184 9.83 -28.37 -14.41
C GLY A 184 9.40 -26.97 -13.92
N SER A 185 8.30 -26.40 -14.43
CA SER A 185 7.77 -25.12 -13.96
C SER A 185 7.38 -25.15 -12.48
N LYS A 186 7.48 -24.00 -11.80
CA LYS A 186 7.20 -23.87 -10.37
C LYS A 186 6.43 -22.62 -10.00
N PHE A 187 5.66 -22.70 -8.92
CA PHE A 187 4.85 -21.61 -8.37
C PHE A 187 5.52 -20.92 -7.19
N TRP A 188 5.47 -19.59 -7.16
CA TRP A 188 6.11 -18.79 -6.11
C TRP A 188 5.11 -17.77 -5.57
N PHE A 189 4.67 -17.93 -4.32
CA PHE A 189 3.68 -17.07 -3.70
C PHE A 189 4.25 -16.31 -2.49
N ASN A 190 4.09 -15.00 -2.46
CA ASN A 190 4.40 -14.17 -1.31
C ASN A 190 3.15 -13.41 -0.86
N CYS A 191 2.85 -13.39 0.45
CA CYS A 191 1.76 -12.55 0.96
C CYS A 191 1.91 -12.15 2.42
N ASN A 192 1.09 -11.18 2.81
CA ASN A 192 0.70 -10.99 4.20
C ASN A 192 -0.62 -11.74 4.45
N PRO A 193 -0.85 -12.24 5.68
CA PRO A 193 -2.10 -12.92 6.03
C PRO A 193 -3.32 -12.02 5.91
N ASP A 194 -4.44 -12.65 5.61
CA ASP A 194 -5.79 -12.08 5.66
C ASP A 194 -6.67 -12.88 6.66
N GLY A 195 -7.99 -12.85 6.52
CA GLY A 195 -8.91 -13.67 7.32
C GLY A 195 -8.70 -15.17 7.10
N PRO A 196 -9.01 -16.01 8.09
CA PRO A 196 -8.82 -17.46 8.01
C PRO A 196 -9.64 -18.14 6.90
N TYR A 197 -10.76 -17.54 6.49
CA TYR A 197 -11.61 -18.04 5.40
C TYR A 197 -11.24 -17.49 4.02
N HIS A 198 -10.17 -16.71 3.91
CA HIS A 198 -9.72 -16.19 2.64
C HIS A 198 -9.35 -17.32 1.67
N TRP A 199 -9.70 -17.19 0.38
CA TRP A 199 -9.52 -18.25 -0.62
C TRP A 199 -8.08 -18.77 -0.68
N PHE A 200 -7.07 -17.90 -0.57
CA PHE A 200 -5.67 -18.32 -0.61
C PHE A 200 -5.29 -19.18 0.60
N LYS A 201 -5.88 -18.91 1.78
CA LYS A 201 -5.67 -19.73 2.97
C LYS A 201 -6.27 -21.12 2.78
N LEU A 202 -7.54 -21.17 2.41
CA LEU A 202 -8.29 -22.44 2.26
C LEU A 202 -7.81 -23.28 1.07
N ASN A 203 -7.55 -22.66 -0.08
CA ASN A 203 -7.29 -23.37 -1.33
C ASN A 203 -5.80 -23.59 -1.62
N TRP A 204 -4.89 -22.86 -0.98
CA TRP A 204 -3.44 -22.97 -1.22
C TRP A 204 -2.65 -23.34 0.03
N LEU A 205 -2.80 -22.62 1.14
CA LEU A 205 -2.05 -22.93 2.37
C LEU A 205 -2.53 -24.22 3.03
N ASP A 206 -3.83 -24.38 3.24
CA ASP A 206 -4.40 -25.58 3.89
C ASP A 206 -4.27 -26.83 3.02
N LYS A 207 -4.21 -26.64 1.70
CA LYS A 207 -3.99 -27.70 0.70
C LYS A 207 -2.54 -27.82 0.24
N ALA A 208 -1.58 -27.16 0.91
CA ALA A 208 -0.19 -27.12 0.46
C ALA A 208 0.45 -28.51 0.33
N LYS A 209 0.13 -29.44 1.25
CA LYS A 209 0.64 -30.82 1.18
C LYS A 209 0.12 -31.55 -0.06
N GLU A 210 -1.17 -31.44 -0.36
CA GLU A 210 -1.81 -32.00 -1.55
C GLU A 210 -1.19 -31.43 -2.83
N LYS A 211 -0.95 -30.11 -2.84
CA LYS A 211 -0.35 -29.38 -3.96
C LYS A 211 1.19 -29.43 -4.00
N ARG A 212 1.83 -30.19 -3.10
CA ARG A 212 3.30 -30.29 -2.96
C ARG A 212 3.99 -28.92 -2.90
N LEU A 213 3.47 -28.02 -2.06
CA LEU A 213 3.98 -26.65 -1.86
C LEU A 213 4.74 -26.53 -0.54
N LEU A 214 5.91 -25.89 -0.60
CA LEU A 214 6.72 -25.60 0.57
C LEU A 214 6.16 -24.37 1.26
N ILE A 215 5.84 -24.45 2.55
CA ILE A 215 5.42 -23.28 3.32
C ILE A 215 6.59 -22.79 4.18
N LEU A 216 6.91 -21.50 4.07
CA LEU A 216 7.80 -20.81 5.00
C LEU A 216 7.09 -19.59 5.59
N HIS A 217 6.82 -19.66 6.88
CA HIS A 217 6.21 -18.55 7.61
C HIS A 217 7.26 -17.54 8.06
N PHE A 218 7.10 -16.26 7.74
CA PHE A 218 8.06 -15.20 8.06
C PHE A 218 7.57 -14.24 9.15
N THR A 219 8.49 -13.80 10.00
CA THR A 219 8.28 -12.76 11.02
C THR A 219 9.30 -11.63 10.83
N MET A 220 9.17 -10.50 11.54
CA MET A 220 10.19 -9.44 11.51
C MET A 220 11.57 -9.91 12.02
N GLU A 221 11.61 -10.97 12.82
CA GLU A 221 12.86 -11.57 13.33
C GLU A 221 13.70 -12.19 12.21
N ASP A 222 13.04 -12.60 11.13
CA ASP A 222 13.72 -13.17 9.96
C ASP A 222 14.41 -12.09 9.09
N ASN A 223 14.24 -10.80 9.41
CA ASN A 223 14.90 -9.69 8.73
C ASN A 223 16.05 -9.11 9.57
N LEU A 224 17.25 -9.64 9.34
CA LEU A 224 18.48 -9.21 10.02
C LEU A 224 18.95 -7.79 9.66
N SER A 225 18.26 -7.10 8.74
CA SER A 225 18.55 -5.69 8.43
C SER A 225 17.86 -4.68 9.34
N LEU A 226 16.90 -5.13 10.17
CA LEU A 226 16.16 -4.26 11.08
C LEU A 226 16.73 -4.34 12.48
N SER A 227 17.06 -3.17 13.05
CA SER A 227 17.38 -3.04 14.47
C SER A 227 16.12 -3.20 15.34
N GLU A 228 16.26 -3.63 16.60
CA GLU A 228 15.14 -3.77 17.54
C GLU A 228 14.30 -2.50 17.67
N ARG A 229 14.93 -1.33 17.80
CA ARG A 229 14.23 -0.03 17.83
C ARG A 229 13.25 0.17 16.65
N ILE A 230 13.61 -0.33 15.47
CA ILE A 230 12.79 -0.21 14.26
C ILE A 230 11.67 -1.25 14.26
N LYS A 231 11.95 -2.48 14.74
CA LYS A 231 10.92 -3.51 14.92
C LYS A 231 9.86 -3.04 15.92
N GLU A 232 10.28 -2.49 17.06
CA GLU A 232 9.39 -1.96 18.09
C GLU A 232 8.51 -0.82 17.58
N ARG A 233 9.09 0.10 16.79
CA ARG A 233 8.31 1.13 16.09
C ARG A 233 7.27 0.54 15.14
N TYR A 234 7.54 -0.57 14.46
CA TYR A 234 6.52 -1.24 13.64
C TYR A 234 5.47 -1.93 14.51
N ARG A 235 5.86 -2.57 15.62
CA ARG A 235 4.92 -3.19 16.56
C ARG A 235 3.92 -2.16 17.11
N SER A 236 4.37 -0.94 17.42
CA SER A 236 3.51 0.13 17.95
C SER A 236 2.57 0.77 16.91
N MET A 237 2.69 0.44 15.62
CA MET A 237 1.83 1.00 14.56
C MET A 237 0.54 0.22 14.37
N TYR A 238 0.43 -0.98 14.96
CA TYR A 238 -0.69 -1.87 14.75
C TYR A 238 -1.24 -2.35 16.09
N THR A 239 -2.54 -2.61 16.12
CA THR A 239 -3.27 -3.19 17.25
C THR A 239 -4.35 -4.12 16.70
N GLY A 240 -5.06 -4.82 17.59
CA GLY A 240 -6.19 -5.69 17.24
C GLY A 240 -5.85 -6.70 16.15
N VAL A 241 -6.77 -6.88 15.20
CA VAL A 241 -6.61 -7.81 14.07
C VAL A 241 -5.41 -7.46 13.19
N PHE A 242 -5.11 -6.18 12.97
CA PHE A 242 -3.99 -5.77 12.12
C PHE A 242 -2.63 -6.07 12.75
N PHE A 243 -2.52 -6.06 14.09
CA PHE A 243 -1.32 -6.53 14.77
C PHE A 243 -1.15 -8.04 14.58
N LYS A 244 -2.22 -8.82 14.78
CA LYS A 244 -2.20 -10.27 14.55
C LYS A 244 -1.73 -10.60 13.13
N ARG A 245 -2.27 -9.93 12.10
CA ARG A 245 -1.92 -10.19 10.70
C ARG A 245 -0.55 -9.68 10.31
N TYR A 246 -0.28 -8.39 10.53
CA TYR A 246 0.92 -7.76 9.97
C TYR A 246 2.16 -7.89 10.85
N ILE A 247 2.02 -8.04 12.17
CA ILE A 247 3.16 -8.19 13.08
C ILE A 247 3.40 -9.66 13.43
N LEU A 248 2.37 -10.36 13.89
CA LEU A 248 2.49 -11.78 14.26
C LEU A 248 2.43 -12.73 13.06
N GLY A 249 1.91 -12.28 11.91
CA GLY A 249 1.80 -13.12 10.73
C GLY A 249 0.62 -14.11 10.78
N LEU A 250 -0.39 -13.87 11.60
CA LEU A 250 -1.51 -14.79 11.78
C LEU A 250 -2.66 -14.51 10.80
N TRP A 251 -3.24 -15.57 10.24
CA TRP A 251 -4.51 -15.51 9.50
C TRP A 251 -5.65 -15.40 10.51
N ALA A 252 -6.04 -14.16 10.85
CA ALA A 252 -6.93 -13.87 11.97
C ALA A 252 -8.19 -13.15 11.49
N MET A 253 -9.35 -13.49 12.09
CA MET A 253 -10.61 -12.88 11.71
C MET A 253 -10.69 -11.40 12.13
N ALA A 254 -11.27 -10.58 11.28
CA ALA A 254 -11.66 -9.22 11.63
C ALA A 254 -13.10 -9.27 12.18
N GLU A 255 -13.27 -8.95 13.47
CA GLU A 255 -14.54 -9.05 14.18
C GLU A 255 -14.71 -7.89 15.16
N GLY A 256 -15.95 -7.52 15.45
CA GLY A 256 -16.27 -6.45 16.39
C GLY A 256 -15.91 -5.05 15.88
N ILE A 257 -15.58 -4.16 16.82
CA ILE A 257 -15.27 -2.75 16.56
C ILE A 257 -14.00 -2.61 15.72
N ILE A 258 -14.07 -1.79 14.66
CA ILE A 258 -12.97 -1.58 13.71
C ILE A 258 -11.85 -0.75 14.34
N TYR A 259 -12.22 0.35 15.00
CA TYR A 259 -11.29 1.26 15.65
C TYR A 259 -11.25 1.03 17.16
N ASP A 260 -11.00 -0.21 17.58
CA ASP A 260 -10.91 -0.63 18.98
C ASP A 260 -9.82 0.12 19.79
N MET A 261 -8.93 0.83 19.09
CA MET A 261 -7.86 1.64 19.65
C MET A 261 -8.22 3.11 19.88
N PHE A 262 -9.38 3.55 19.39
CA PHE A 262 -9.85 4.91 19.65
C PHE A 262 -10.23 5.02 21.12
N ASP A 263 -9.52 5.88 21.84
CA ASP A 263 -9.75 6.19 23.25
C ASP A 263 -10.04 7.68 23.35
N PRO A 264 -11.28 8.09 23.70
CA PRO A 264 -11.62 9.49 23.85
C PRO A 264 -10.63 10.25 24.73
N ALA A 265 -10.15 9.66 25.84
CA ALA A 265 -9.21 10.34 26.74
C ALA A 265 -7.85 10.64 26.09
N ARG A 266 -7.49 9.93 25.01
CA ARG A 266 -6.22 10.10 24.28
C ARG A 266 -6.38 10.77 22.94
N ASN A 267 -7.52 10.60 22.30
CA ASN A 267 -7.75 10.98 20.91
C ASN A 267 -8.70 12.16 20.74
N THR A 268 -9.42 12.55 21.80
CA THR A 268 -10.19 13.81 21.78
C THR A 268 -9.49 14.92 22.54
N VAL A 269 -9.74 16.15 22.10
CA VAL A 269 -9.22 17.37 22.73
C VAL A 269 -10.28 18.47 22.69
N ASP A 270 -10.12 19.48 23.53
CA ASP A 270 -10.76 20.78 23.32
C ASP A 270 -9.80 21.65 22.49
N THR A 271 -10.14 21.90 21.24
CA THR A 271 -9.25 22.62 20.32
C THR A 271 -9.17 24.12 20.62
N GLU A 272 -10.19 24.70 21.26
CA GLU A 272 -10.17 26.11 21.67
C GLU A 272 -9.30 26.30 22.91
N ALA A 273 -9.45 25.43 23.91
CA ALA A 273 -8.59 25.44 25.10
C ALA A 273 -7.11 25.19 24.73
N LEU A 274 -6.87 24.30 23.76
CA LEU A 274 -5.51 24.00 23.27
C LEU A 274 -4.89 25.22 22.57
N GLU A 275 -5.66 25.91 21.73
CA GLU A 275 -5.24 27.14 21.05
C GLU A 275 -4.92 28.25 22.07
N ALA A 276 -5.82 28.48 23.03
CA ALA A 276 -5.62 29.47 24.09
C ALA A 276 -4.34 29.19 24.92
N ALA A 277 -4.16 27.94 25.37
CA ALA A 277 -2.99 27.54 26.14
C ALA A 277 -1.66 27.64 25.37
N TYR A 278 -1.70 27.57 24.03
CA TYR A 278 -0.54 27.79 23.18
C TYR A 278 -0.22 29.28 23.03
N GLN A 279 -1.25 30.12 22.84
CA GLN A 279 -1.13 31.57 22.74
C GLN A 279 -0.67 32.22 24.05
N GLU A 280 -1.02 31.66 25.21
CA GLU A 280 -0.48 32.11 26.51
C GLU A 280 1.04 31.93 26.62
N LYS A 281 1.61 30.97 25.88
CA LYS A 281 3.03 30.59 25.97
C LYS A 281 3.87 31.09 24.81
N THR A 282 3.23 31.53 23.73
CA THR A 282 3.91 31.88 22.49
C THR A 282 3.16 33.01 21.77
N ASP A 283 3.90 33.90 21.12
CA ASP A 283 3.34 35.01 20.34
C ASP A 283 2.79 34.59 18.96
N GLY A 284 2.60 33.28 18.72
CA GLY A 284 2.25 32.73 17.42
C GLY A 284 0.93 31.97 17.42
N ASP A 285 0.30 31.88 16.25
CA ASP A 285 -0.90 31.10 16.06
C ASP A 285 -0.61 29.59 16.15
N PHE A 286 -1.46 28.86 16.88
CA PHE A 286 -1.34 27.41 16.92
C PHE A 286 -1.69 26.78 15.57
N TRP A 287 -2.67 27.33 14.85
CA TRP A 287 -3.14 26.78 13.59
C TRP A 287 -2.33 27.33 12.42
N THR A 288 -1.88 26.44 11.54
CA THR A 288 -1.28 26.85 10.27
C THR A 288 -2.35 27.16 9.22
N ASP A 289 -1.92 27.70 8.09
CA ASP A 289 -2.73 27.90 6.87
C ASP A 289 -3.19 26.59 6.19
N GLU A 290 -2.80 25.42 6.72
CA GLU A 290 -3.21 24.13 6.20
C GLU A 290 -4.58 23.74 6.77
N ARG A 291 -5.63 24.21 6.07
CA ARG A 291 -7.03 23.92 6.40
C ARG A 291 -7.73 23.20 5.25
N TYR A 292 -8.47 22.14 5.56
CA TYR A 292 -9.18 21.32 4.58
C TYR A 292 -10.56 20.94 5.10
N VAL A 293 -11.49 20.69 4.20
CA VAL A 293 -12.74 20.01 4.54
C VAL A 293 -12.71 18.62 3.90
N SER A 294 -13.11 17.60 4.63
CA SER A 294 -13.43 16.29 4.03
C SER A 294 -14.91 16.02 4.11
N CYS A 295 -15.44 15.43 3.06
CA CYS A 295 -16.87 15.21 2.91
C CYS A 295 -17.18 13.77 2.49
N ASP A 296 -18.13 13.17 3.20
CA ASP A 296 -18.93 12.05 2.71
C ASP A 296 -20.31 12.59 2.32
N TYR A 297 -20.72 12.32 1.07
CA TYR A 297 -21.89 12.94 0.46
C TYR A 297 -23.00 11.91 0.26
N GLY A 298 -24.18 12.21 0.81
CA GLY A 298 -25.38 11.41 0.70
C GLY A 298 -26.63 12.27 0.55
N THR A 299 -27.46 11.96 -0.46
CA THR A 299 -28.76 12.61 -0.65
C THR A 299 -29.84 12.00 0.25
N GLN A 300 -29.85 10.67 0.38
CA GLN A 300 -30.74 9.92 1.29
C GLN A 300 -30.04 9.54 2.59
N ASN A 301 -28.78 9.11 2.50
CA ASN A 301 -27.93 8.86 3.66
C ASN A 301 -27.36 10.19 4.19
N PRO A 302 -26.87 10.21 5.43
CA PRO A 302 -26.23 11.40 5.98
C PRO A 302 -25.12 11.97 5.10
N THR A 303 -25.07 13.31 5.03
CA THR A 303 -23.91 14.06 4.54
C THR A 303 -23.12 14.58 5.73
N ALA A 304 -21.81 14.35 5.72
CA ALA A 304 -20.88 14.78 6.77
C ALA A 304 -19.80 15.69 6.19
N PHE A 305 -19.53 16.84 6.84
CA PHE A 305 -18.35 17.67 6.58
C PHE A 305 -17.49 17.72 7.84
N LEU A 306 -16.18 17.51 7.69
CA LEU A 306 -15.21 17.61 8.77
C LEU A 306 -14.17 18.67 8.46
N LEU A 307 -14.03 19.67 9.34
CA LEU A 307 -13.05 20.74 9.18
C LEU A 307 -11.74 20.33 9.86
N TRP A 308 -10.67 20.27 9.07
CA TRP A 308 -9.34 19.89 9.52
C TRP A 308 -8.39 21.07 9.50
N ASN A 309 -7.66 21.25 10.60
CA ASN A 309 -6.58 22.21 10.72
C ASN A 309 -5.29 21.50 11.14
N LYS A 310 -4.17 21.95 10.62
CA LYS A 310 -2.86 21.52 11.08
C LYS A 310 -2.37 22.42 12.20
N GLY A 311 -1.90 21.82 13.28
CA GLY A 311 -1.26 22.54 14.38
C GLY A 311 0.20 22.88 14.09
N ALA A 312 0.76 23.80 14.87
CA ALA A 312 2.17 24.18 14.85
C ALA A 312 3.07 22.97 15.15
N ASP A 313 2.56 22.05 15.98
CA ASP A 313 3.13 20.74 16.33
C ASP A 313 3.13 19.70 15.18
N LYS A 314 2.63 20.09 14.01
CA LYS A 314 2.52 19.30 12.78
C LYS A 314 1.53 18.13 12.85
N LYS A 315 0.64 18.14 13.84
CA LYS A 315 -0.48 17.20 13.97
C LYS A 315 -1.74 17.77 13.33
N TRP A 316 -2.73 16.92 13.10
CA TRP A 316 -3.99 17.31 12.46
C TRP A 316 -5.16 17.20 13.44
N TYR A 317 -6.04 18.20 13.40
CA TYR A 317 -7.15 18.31 14.33
C TYR A 317 -8.45 18.47 13.53
N CYS A 318 -9.40 17.56 13.74
CA CYS A 318 -10.77 17.72 13.26
C CYS A 318 -11.49 18.64 14.23
N ARG A 319 -11.61 19.92 13.89
CA ARG A 319 -12.07 20.96 14.82
C ARG A 319 -13.57 21.08 14.91
N ARG A 320 -14.27 20.77 13.81
CA ARG A 320 -15.72 20.97 13.68
C ARG A 320 -16.29 19.89 12.79
N GLU A 321 -17.51 19.47 13.09
CA GLU A 321 -18.32 18.62 12.22
C GLU A 321 -19.61 19.34 11.79
N TYR A 322 -20.04 19.05 10.57
CA TYR A 322 -21.40 19.23 10.09
C TYR A 322 -21.95 17.83 9.79
N TYR A 323 -23.17 17.56 10.23
CA TYR A 323 -23.82 16.27 10.01
C TYR A 323 -25.30 16.48 9.72
N TYR A 324 -25.75 16.04 8.54
CA TYR A 324 -27.15 16.16 8.13
C TYR A 324 -27.67 14.85 7.58
N SER A 325 -28.65 14.27 8.28
CA SER A 325 -29.38 13.08 7.85
C SER A 325 -30.73 13.48 7.28
N GLY A 326 -30.90 13.34 5.96
CA GLY A 326 -32.17 13.62 5.30
C GLY A 326 -33.30 12.70 5.78
N ARG A 327 -32.94 11.46 6.15
CA ARG A 327 -33.86 10.47 6.75
C ARG A 327 -34.36 10.94 8.11
N ASP A 328 -33.46 11.32 9.03
CA ASP A 328 -33.84 11.67 10.41
C ASP A 328 -34.59 13.01 10.47
N LYS A 329 -34.30 13.91 9.53
CA LYS A 329 -34.97 15.21 9.40
C LYS A 329 -36.23 15.17 8.53
N GLY A 330 -36.52 14.04 7.87
CA GLY A 330 -37.65 13.90 6.94
C GLY A 330 -37.60 14.81 5.72
N ARG A 331 -36.42 15.36 5.39
CA ARG A 331 -36.23 16.31 4.28
C ARG A 331 -34.89 16.08 3.61
N GLN A 332 -34.90 15.87 2.30
CA GLN A 332 -33.68 15.83 1.50
C GLN A 332 -33.20 17.26 1.18
N LYS A 333 -31.89 17.40 0.98
CA LYS A 333 -31.25 18.63 0.49
C LYS A 333 -30.64 18.38 -0.89
N THR A 334 -30.68 19.41 -1.71
CA THR A 334 -30.05 19.45 -3.03
C THR A 334 -28.55 19.74 -2.93
N ASP A 335 -27.82 19.51 -4.02
CA ASP A 335 -26.40 19.88 -4.12
C ASP A 335 -26.15 21.35 -3.76
N LYS A 336 -27.05 22.24 -4.19
CA LYS A 336 -26.93 23.67 -3.93
C LYS A 336 -27.13 23.98 -2.44
N GLU A 337 -28.16 23.41 -1.81
CA GLU A 337 -28.40 23.61 -0.38
C GLU A 337 -27.22 23.10 0.48
N PHE A 338 -26.63 21.95 0.12
CA PHE A 338 -25.44 21.46 0.83
C PHE A 338 -24.21 22.35 0.64
N SER A 339 -24.05 22.96 -0.55
CA SER A 339 -22.96 23.91 -0.82
C SER A 339 -23.16 25.23 -0.07
N ASP A 340 -24.40 25.70 0.02
CA ASP A 340 -24.77 26.88 0.81
C ASP A 340 -24.55 26.64 2.30
N ASP A 341 -24.96 25.46 2.80
CA ASP A 341 -24.69 25.03 4.17
C ASP A 341 -23.19 24.98 4.46
N LEU A 342 -22.37 24.43 3.54
CA LEU A 342 -20.92 24.40 3.70
C LEU A 342 -20.37 25.81 3.85
N THR A 343 -20.84 26.75 3.02
CA THR A 343 -20.39 28.14 3.02
C THR A 343 -20.78 28.86 4.32
N ALA A 344 -22.03 28.71 4.75
CA ALA A 344 -22.52 29.26 6.00
C ALA A 344 -21.80 28.65 7.21
N TRP A 345 -21.59 27.33 7.20
CA TRP A 345 -20.92 26.61 8.27
C TRP A 345 -19.44 26.98 8.37
N LEU A 346 -18.74 27.22 7.24
CA LEU A 346 -17.36 27.70 7.28
C LEU A 346 -17.24 29.08 7.93
N ASP A 347 -18.28 29.92 7.89
CA ASP A 347 -18.32 31.23 8.55
C ASP A 347 -17.06 32.09 8.25
N GLY A 348 -16.73 32.21 6.97
CA GLY A 348 -15.55 32.95 6.50
C GLY A 348 -14.22 32.22 6.62
N ALA A 349 -14.18 30.99 7.17
CA ALA A 349 -12.97 30.18 7.21
C ALA A 349 -12.47 29.81 5.80
N THR A 350 -11.24 30.22 5.47
CA THR A 350 -10.60 29.86 4.20
C THR A 350 -10.02 28.44 4.25
N ILE A 351 -10.30 27.64 3.21
CA ILE A 351 -9.84 26.25 3.08
C ILE A 351 -9.04 26.05 1.80
N LYS A 352 -8.06 25.14 1.81
CA LYS A 352 -7.25 24.81 0.62
C LYS A 352 -8.01 23.99 -0.41
N SER A 353 -8.86 23.06 0.04
CA SER A 353 -9.75 22.28 -0.82
C SER A 353 -10.74 21.45 0.00
N VAL A 354 -11.85 21.09 -0.64
CA VAL A 354 -12.76 20.02 -0.19
C VAL A 354 -12.26 18.67 -0.72
N ILE A 355 -12.11 17.68 0.15
CA ILE A 355 -11.81 16.30 -0.19
C ILE A 355 -13.13 15.55 -0.32
N LEU A 356 -13.42 15.03 -1.51
CA LEU A 356 -14.73 14.45 -1.83
C LEU A 356 -14.58 13.09 -2.52
N ASP A 357 -15.49 12.16 -2.24
CA ASP A 357 -15.53 10.87 -2.93
C ASP A 357 -15.65 11.08 -4.46
N PRO A 358 -14.83 10.40 -5.29
CA PRO A 358 -14.91 10.46 -6.74
C PRO A 358 -16.30 10.19 -7.35
N ALA A 359 -17.18 9.46 -6.66
CA ALA A 359 -18.52 9.11 -7.10
C ALA A 359 -19.53 10.28 -6.97
N ALA A 360 -19.27 11.28 -6.12
CA ALA A 360 -20.13 12.45 -5.92
C ALA A 360 -19.91 13.53 -7.00
N ALA A 361 -20.07 13.15 -8.27
CA ALA A 361 -19.73 14.00 -9.41
C ALA A 361 -20.61 15.26 -9.53
N SER A 362 -21.90 15.17 -9.19
CA SER A 362 -22.82 16.31 -9.24
C SER A 362 -22.47 17.35 -8.18
N PHE A 363 -22.27 16.90 -6.94
CA PHE A 363 -21.87 17.78 -5.84
C PHE A 363 -20.48 18.39 -6.06
N LYS A 364 -19.54 17.63 -6.65
CA LYS A 364 -18.26 18.19 -7.11
C LYS A 364 -18.45 19.37 -8.06
N ALA A 365 -19.31 19.22 -9.06
CA ALA A 365 -19.56 20.29 -10.03
C ALA A 365 -20.22 21.50 -9.37
N GLN A 366 -21.13 21.29 -8.42
CA GLN A 366 -21.76 22.37 -7.66
C GLN A 366 -20.74 23.12 -6.79
N LEU A 367 -19.89 22.41 -6.04
CA LEU A 367 -18.83 23.02 -5.22
C LEU A 367 -17.84 23.84 -6.08
N GLU A 368 -17.43 23.31 -7.23
CA GLU A 368 -16.53 24.02 -8.16
C GLU A 368 -17.20 25.28 -8.73
N LYS A 369 -18.51 25.22 -9.03
CA LYS A 369 -19.31 26.37 -9.48
C LYS A 369 -19.41 27.45 -8.40
N ASP A 370 -19.52 27.06 -7.13
CA ASP A 370 -19.58 27.97 -5.98
C ASP A 370 -18.18 28.44 -5.51
N GLY A 371 -17.11 28.11 -6.25
CA GLY A 371 -15.76 28.63 -6.03
C GLY A 371 -14.85 27.75 -5.15
N TYR A 372 -15.30 26.58 -4.73
CA TYR A 372 -14.47 25.65 -3.95
C TYR A 372 -13.56 24.82 -4.85
N LYS A 373 -12.30 24.69 -4.44
CA LYS A 373 -11.39 23.71 -5.02
C LYS A 373 -11.72 22.31 -4.50
N VAL A 374 -12.01 21.37 -5.38
CA VAL A 374 -12.30 19.97 -5.00
C VAL A 374 -11.13 19.05 -5.35
N LYS A 375 -10.77 18.16 -4.43
CA LYS A 375 -9.77 17.11 -4.61
C LYS A 375 -10.43 15.75 -4.42
N LYS A 376 -10.29 14.89 -5.42
CA LYS A 376 -10.79 13.50 -5.38
C LYS A 376 -10.13 12.72 -4.25
N ALA A 377 -10.94 12.10 -3.40
CA ALA A 377 -10.48 11.26 -2.32
C ALA A 377 -9.79 9.99 -2.85
N LYS A 378 -8.78 9.52 -2.11
CA LYS A 378 -8.30 8.14 -2.23
C LYS A 378 -9.15 7.27 -1.30
N ASN A 379 -10.10 6.53 -1.86
CA ASN A 379 -11.17 5.87 -1.13
C ASN A 379 -11.00 4.34 -0.96
N ASP A 380 -9.77 3.80 -1.07
CA ASP A 380 -9.49 2.40 -0.73
C ASP A 380 -9.85 2.16 0.76
N VAL A 381 -10.83 1.29 1.01
CA VAL A 381 -11.48 1.14 2.32
C VAL A 381 -10.54 0.51 3.33
N LEU A 382 -10.02 -0.69 3.04
CA LEU A 382 -9.15 -1.42 3.95
C LEU A 382 -7.82 -0.70 4.20
N ASP A 383 -7.18 -0.18 3.15
CA ASP A 383 -5.97 0.64 3.32
C ASP A 383 -6.26 1.88 4.17
N GLY A 384 -7.41 2.51 3.95
CA GLY A 384 -7.85 3.70 4.67
C GLY A 384 -8.09 3.42 6.15
N ILE A 385 -8.83 2.37 6.49
CA ILE A 385 -9.07 1.93 7.88
C ILE A 385 -7.74 1.71 8.60
N ARG A 386 -6.82 0.96 7.98
CA ARG A 386 -5.49 0.71 8.54
C ARG A 386 -4.70 1.98 8.77
N PHE A 387 -4.84 2.97 7.87
CA PHE A 387 -4.13 4.23 8.01
C PHE A 387 -4.65 5.08 9.16
N VAL A 388 -5.97 5.18 9.26
CA VAL A 388 -6.63 5.91 10.36
C VAL A 388 -6.21 5.29 11.70
N ALA A 389 -6.28 3.97 11.84
CA ALA A 389 -5.81 3.26 13.03
C ALA A 389 -4.36 3.60 13.39
N THR A 390 -3.46 3.64 12.39
CA THR A 390 -2.06 4.04 12.59
C THR A 390 -1.93 5.48 13.11
N LEU A 391 -2.70 6.41 12.52
CA LEU A 391 -2.65 7.82 12.89
C LEU A 391 -3.19 8.08 14.30
N LEU A 392 -4.22 7.34 14.72
CA LEU A 392 -4.75 7.37 16.08
C LEU A 392 -3.71 6.88 17.10
N LEU A 393 -3.10 5.71 16.85
CA LEU A 393 -2.07 5.14 17.74
C LEU A 393 -0.84 6.03 17.86
N GLN A 394 -0.45 6.70 16.78
CA GLN A 394 0.70 7.61 16.77
C GLN A 394 0.39 8.97 17.38
N GLY A 395 -0.87 9.25 17.73
CA GLY A 395 -1.32 10.58 18.15
C GLY A 395 -1.00 11.63 17.08
N SER A 396 -1.24 11.31 15.80
CA SER A 396 -1.01 12.22 14.66
C SER A 396 -2.28 12.95 14.21
N ILE A 397 -3.44 12.43 14.61
CA ILE A 397 -4.75 13.07 14.44
C ILE A 397 -5.46 13.14 15.80
N PHE A 398 -6.23 14.21 16.00
CA PHE A 398 -7.10 14.41 17.17
C PHE A 398 -8.47 14.90 16.71
N ILE A 399 -9.48 14.58 17.49
CA ILE A 399 -10.87 14.94 17.23
C ILE A 399 -11.32 15.93 18.29
N ASP A 400 -11.87 17.06 17.90
CA ASP A 400 -12.45 17.98 18.87
C ASP A 400 -13.62 17.32 19.59
N SER A 401 -13.74 17.54 20.90
CA SER A 401 -14.80 16.98 21.74
C SER A 401 -16.22 17.33 21.28
N SER A 402 -16.39 18.41 20.51
CA SER A 402 -17.66 18.81 19.89
C SER A 402 -18.07 17.97 18.69
N CYS A 403 -17.17 17.14 18.13
CA CYS A 403 -17.45 16.27 16.98
C CYS A 403 -18.20 14.99 17.41
N VAL A 404 -19.40 15.17 17.96
CA VAL A 404 -20.17 14.13 18.66
C VAL A 404 -20.59 12.97 17.76
N ASN A 405 -20.93 13.21 16.49
CA ASN A 405 -21.33 12.15 15.57
C ASN A 405 -20.12 11.32 15.16
N LEU A 406 -19.01 11.97 14.82
CA LEU A 406 -17.76 11.27 14.51
C LEU A 406 -17.29 10.40 15.69
N ILE A 407 -17.34 10.92 16.92
CA ILE A 407 -16.98 10.16 18.12
C ILE A 407 -17.92 8.97 18.34
N LYS A 408 -19.23 9.14 18.11
CA LYS A 408 -20.21 8.03 18.19
C LYS A 408 -19.92 6.94 17.17
N GLU A 409 -19.63 7.32 15.92
CA GLU A 409 -19.34 6.37 14.85
C GLU A 409 -18.10 5.52 15.18
N PHE A 410 -17.06 6.08 15.82
CA PHE A 410 -15.91 5.29 16.30
C PHE A 410 -16.32 4.12 17.23
N ALA A 411 -17.36 4.31 18.04
CA ALA A 411 -17.85 3.31 18.99
C ALA A 411 -18.85 2.30 18.39
N SER A 412 -19.34 2.53 17.16
CA SER A 412 -20.34 1.67 16.51
C SER A 412 -19.88 1.06 15.18
N TYR A 413 -18.76 1.51 14.62
CA TYR A 413 -18.27 1.03 13.33
C TYR A 413 -17.62 -0.35 13.47
N ILE A 414 -18.27 -1.37 12.89
CA ILE A 414 -17.94 -2.79 13.07
C ILE A 414 -17.60 -3.49 11.75
N TRP A 415 -16.84 -4.58 11.87
CA TRP A 415 -16.63 -5.53 10.78
C TRP A 415 -17.90 -6.34 10.48
N ASP A 416 -18.16 -6.60 9.19
CA ASP A 416 -19.22 -7.50 8.74
C ASP A 416 -18.80 -8.96 8.94
N ALA A 417 -19.32 -9.58 10.00
CA ALA A 417 -19.06 -10.98 10.32
C ALA A 417 -19.44 -11.94 9.18
N LYS A 418 -20.55 -11.69 8.48
CA LYS A 418 -21.00 -12.54 7.36
C LYS A 418 -20.04 -12.43 6.18
N ALA A 419 -19.50 -11.24 5.92
CA ALA A 419 -18.45 -11.07 4.91
C ALA A 419 -17.17 -11.82 5.31
N GLY A 420 -16.78 -11.74 6.59
CA GLY A 420 -15.62 -12.44 7.13
C GLY A 420 -15.71 -13.96 6.94
N GLU A 421 -16.87 -14.56 7.15
CA GLU A 421 -17.15 -15.99 6.89
C GLU A 421 -16.95 -16.39 5.42
N ARG A 422 -17.17 -15.45 4.49
CA ARG A 422 -16.91 -15.64 3.05
C ARG A 422 -15.45 -15.32 2.65
N GLY A 423 -14.59 -15.02 3.62
CA GLY A 423 -13.20 -14.65 3.37
C GLY A 423 -12.99 -13.20 2.93
N GLU A 424 -13.97 -12.32 3.17
CA GLU A 424 -13.92 -10.91 2.80
C GLU A 424 -13.91 -10.00 4.04
N ASP A 425 -12.88 -9.17 4.18
CA ASP A 425 -12.87 -8.12 5.18
C ASP A 425 -13.60 -6.87 4.67
N LYS A 426 -14.78 -6.59 5.23
CA LYS A 426 -15.55 -5.38 4.90
C LYS A 426 -16.23 -4.83 6.16
N PRO A 427 -16.31 -3.50 6.29
CA PRO A 427 -17.14 -2.89 7.33
C PRO A 427 -18.63 -3.06 7.02
N VAL A 428 -19.47 -3.07 8.06
CA VAL A 428 -20.91 -2.83 7.90
C VAL A 428 -21.12 -1.38 7.48
N LYS A 429 -21.91 -1.14 6.43
CA LYS A 429 -22.20 0.19 5.90
C LYS A 429 -23.33 0.89 6.67
N GLU A 430 -23.11 1.02 7.97
CA GLU A 430 -24.02 1.69 8.90
C GLU A 430 -23.19 2.54 9.85
N HIS A 431 -23.64 3.78 10.10
CA HIS A 431 -22.95 4.72 10.99
C HIS A 431 -21.47 4.94 10.62
N ASP A 432 -21.21 5.17 9.32
CA ASP A 432 -19.86 5.27 8.76
C ASP A 432 -19.58 6.57 8.01
N HIS A 433 -20.52 7.52 7.98
CA HIS A 433 -20.45 8.71 7.14
C HIS A 433 -19.36 9.69 7.58
N ALA A 434 -19.27 10.00 8.86
CA ALA A 434 -18.20 10.84 9.39
C ALA A 434 -16.85 10.10 9.35
N LEU A 435 -16.84 8.80 9.61
CA LEU A 435 -15.61 7.98 9.52
C LEU A 435 -15.09 7.86 8.08
N ASP A 436 -15.97 7.81 7.09
CA ASP A 436 -15.58 7.81 5.67
C ASP A 436 -15.00 9.16 5.26
N ALA A 437 -15.63 10.27 5.68
CA ALA A 437 -15.05 11.60 5.50
C ALA A 437 -13.65 11.69 6.15
N LEU A 438 -13.49 11.20 7.37
CA LEU A 438 -12.21 11.15 8.08
C LEU A 438 -11.17 10.30 7.31
N ARG A 439 -11.57 9.15 6.78
CA ARG A 439 -10.72 8.25 6.00
C ARG A 439 -10.25 8.91 4.71
N TYR A 440 -11.15 9.62 4.01
CA TYR A 440 -10.84 10.39 2.81
C TYR A 440 -9.81 11.48 3.08
N PHE A 441 -9.96 12.23 4.18
CA PHE A 441 -8.98 13.22 4.61
C PHE A 441 -7.61 12.58 4.79
N CYS A 442 -7.54 11.56 5.65
CA CYS A 442 -6.29 10.89 6.02
C CYS A 442 -5.55 10.40 4.76
N MET A 443 -6.21 9.62 3.91
CA MET A 443 -5.60 9.00 2.72
C MET A 443 -5.15 10.01 1.65
N THR A 444 -5.77 11.19 1.62
CA THR A 444 -5.61 12.17 0.54
C THR A 444 -4.66 13.30 0.90
N VAL A 445 -4.68 13.76 2.16
CA VAL A 445 -3.93 14.93 2.65
C VAL A 445 -2.68 14.51 3.40
N ILE A 446 -2.81 13.58 4.35
CA ILE A 446 -1.68 13.20 5.22
C ILE A 446 -0.69 12.36 4.41
N LYS A 447 0.43 13.00 4.05
CA LYS A 447 1.54 12.34 3.36
C LYS A 447 2.22 11.37 4.34
N MET A 448 2.24 10.10 4.01
CA MET A 448 3.08 9.14 4.71
C MET A 448 4.56 9.56 4.55
N ARG A 449 5.26 9.86 5.65
CA ARG A 449 6.70 10.21 5.60
C ARG A 449 7.46 9.07 4.91
N VAL A 450 8.46 9.39 4.09
CA VAL A 450 9.29 8.42 3.37
C VAL A 450 9.86 7.39 4.36
N GLY A 451 9.35 6.16 4.34
CA GLY A 451 9.67 5.08 5.29
C GLY A 451 8.45 4.51 6.03
N MET A 452 7.39 5.29 6.18
CA MET A 452 6.04 4.83 6.51
C MET A 452 5.29 4.62 5.19
N ARG A 453 4.83 3.39 4.97
CA ARG A 453 3.81 3.07 3.98
C ARG A 453 2.85 2.13 4.70
N ILE A 454 1.54 2.39 4.64
CA ILE A 454 0.55 1.32 4.68
C ILE A 454 1.02 0.39 3.57
N MET A 455 1.57 -0.75 3.96
CA MET A 455 1.87 -1.76 2.97
C MET A 455 0.51 -2.25 2.50
N ARG A 456 0.17 -1.86 1.27
CA ARG A 456 -1.02 -2.35 0.59
C ARG A 456 -1.01 -3.86 0.66
#